data_AF-A0A2R3JYJ6-F1
#
_entry.id   AF-A0A2R3JYJ6-F1
#
_cell.length_a   1.000
_cell.length_b   1.000
_cell.length_c   1.000
_cell.angle_alpha   90.00
_cell.angle_beta   90.00
_cell.angle_gamma   90.00
#
_symmetry.space_group_name_H-M   'P 1'
#
loop_
_entity.id
_entity.type
_entity.pdbx_description
1 polymer ?
#
loop_
_entity_poly.entity_id
_entity_poly.type
_entity_poly.pdbx_seq_one_letter_code
_entity_poly.pdbx_strand_id
1 'polypeptide(L)'
;MHGEYRYRQYRSLVKVSSHIGCRPSHLQYQDQVYSLDGNTDKYPDFESTTGYGTITGVGGINCRHYTIPYVDGIGAMPVTQQSDEENASIRTVATTA
;
A
#
# COMPACT_ATOMS: atom_id res chain seq x y z
N MET A 1 11.78 14.68 1.55
CA MET A 1 11.39 14.91 0.15
C MET A 1 12.59 14.73 -0.79
N HIS A 2 13.17 13.51 -0.91
CA HIS A 2 14.31 13.25 -1.82
C HIS A 2 14.06 12.09 -2.81
N GLY A 3 12.87 11.47 -2.81
CA GLY A 3 12.56 10.30 -3.65
C GLY A 3 11.66 10.56 -4.86
N GLU A 4 11.01 11.72 -4.94
CA GLU A 4 9.87 11.95 -5.85
C GLU A 4 10.23 12.12 -7.33
N TYR A 5 11.49 12.40 -7.68
CA TYR A 5 11.84 12.81 -9.05
C TYR A 5 12.25 11.68 -10.00
N ARG A 6 12.54 10.45 -9.52
CA ARG A 6 12.99 9.35 -10.41
C ARG A 6 11.88 8.44 -10.94
N TYR A 7 10.70 8.43 -10.32
CA TYR A 7 9.63 7.49 -10.68
C TYR A 7 8.65 8.01 -11.75
N ARG A 8 8.65 9.31 -12.09
CA ARG A 8 7.66 9.85 -13.05
C ARG A 8 7.88 9.46 -14.52
N GLN A 9 8.99 8.82 -14.89
CA GLN A 9 9.27 8.41 -16.27
C GLN A 9 8.98 6.92 -16.58
N TYR A 10 8.65 6.09 -15.58
CA TYR A 10 8.63 4.63 -15.72
C TYR A 10 7.27 3.98 -15.43
N ARG A 11 6.12 4.49 -15.92
CA ARG A 11 4.78 3.88 -15.71
C ARG A 11 4.64 3.26 -14.30
N SER A 12 4.99 4.02 -13.29
CA SER A 12 5.55 3.43 -12.07
C SER A 12 4.43 2.82 -11.24
N LEU A 13 4.32 1.50 -11.32
CA LEU A 13 3.40 0.74 -10.50
C LEU A 13 4.06 0.40 -9.17
N VAL A 14 3.26 0.41 -8.11
CA VAL A 14 3.68 0.01 -6.78
C VAL A 14 2.68 -0.95 -6.17
N LYS A 15 3.18 -1.96 -5.46
CA LYS A 15 2.39 -2.79 -4.56
C LYS A 15 2.55 -2.27 -3.14
N VAL A 16 1.47 -2.17 -2.39
CA VAL A 16 1.52 -1.85 -0.96
C VAL A 16 1.84 -3.11 -0.16
N SER A 17 2.81 -3.03 0.76
CA SER A 17 3.19 -4.15 1.63
C SER A 17 2.02 -4.66 2.48
N SER A 18 2.04 -5.93 2.88
CA SER A 18 1.10 -6.48 3.88
C SER A 18 1.84 -6.78 5.19
N HIS A 19 1.23 -6.47 6.34
CA HIS A 19 1.79 -6.78 7.66
C HIS A 19 0.69 -6.97 8.73
N ILE A 20 0.98 -7.72 9.80
CA ILE A 20 0.04 -7.85 10.93
C ILE A 20 -0.10 -6.54 11.72
N GLY A 21 -1.24 -6.34 12.36
CA GLY A 21 -1.56 -5.13 13.10
C GLY A 21 -1.74 -3.91 12.19
N CYS A 22 -2.05 -4.12 10.90
CA CYS A 22 -2.42 -3.04 10.00
C CYS A 22 -3.63 -2.28 10.57
N ARG A 23 -3.60 -0.94 10.48
CA ARG A 23 -4.72 -0.11 10.94
C ARG A 23 -5.99 -0.52 10.18
N PRO A 24 -7.13 -0.70 10.87
CA PRO A 24 -8.45 -0.99 10.28
C PRO A 24 -8.77 -0.30 8.93
N SER A 25 -8.45 0.98 8.77
CA SER A 25 -8.71 1.76 7.56
C SER A 25 -7.79 1.42 6.37
N HIS A 26 -6.62 0.84 6.63
CA HIS A 26 -5.59 0.53 5.64
C HIS A 26 -5.64 -0.93 5.15
N LEU A 27 -6.50 -1.77 5.73
CA LEU A 27 -6.60 -3.18 5.36
C LEU A 27 -6.94 -3.38 3.88
N GLN A 28 -7.80 -2.51 3.34
CA GLN A 28 -8.20 -2.55 1.93
C GLN A 28 -7.05 -2.26 0.94
N TYR A 29 -5.91 -1.74 1.43
CA TYR A 29 -4.76 -1.41 0.60
C TYR A 29 -3.69 -2.50 0.58
N GLN A 30 -3.73 -3.47 1.51
CA GLN A 30 -2.70 -4.50 1.60
C GLN A 30 -2.65 -5.35 0.32
N ASP A 31 -1.43 -5.59 -0.17
CA ASP A 31 -1.15 -6.40 -1.36
C ASP A 31 -1.84 -5.94 -2.67
N GLN A 32 -2.40 -4.74 -2.68
CA GLN A 32 -2.95 -4.10 -3.86
C GLN A 32 -1.87 -3.35 -4.66
N VAL A 33 -2.08 -3.30 -5.99
CA VAL A 33 -1.20 -2.62 -6.95
C VAL A 33 -1.85 -1.33 -7.43
N TYR A 34 -1.08 -0.25 -7.45
CA TYR A 34 -1.51 1.10 -7.81
C TYR A 34 -0.58 1.72 -8.84
N SER A 35 -1.11 2.66 -9.60
CA SER A 35 -0.29 3.54 -10.45
C SER A 35 0.14 4.79 -9.70
N LEU A 36 1.42 5.17 -9.78
CA LEU A 36 1.93 6.44 -9.24
C LEU A 36 1.68 7.64 -10.17
N ASP A 37 1.38 7.40 -11.44
CA ASP A 37 1.22 8.45 -12.45
C ASP A 37 -0.20 8.56 -12.99
N GLY A 38 -1.12 7.71 -12.51
CA GLY A 38 -2.52 7.71 -12.92
C GLY A 38 -2.76 7.45 -14.42
N ASN A 39 -1.75 7.06 -15.19
CA ASN A 39 -1.80 6.99 -16.65
C ASN A 39 -2.41 5.68 -17.20
N THR A 40 -3.17 4.94 -16.39
CA THR A 40 -3.76 3.66 -16.80
C THR A 40 -5.07 3.38 -16.09
N ASP A 41 -6.06 2.90 -16.84
CA ASP A 41 -7.36 2.47 -16.28
C ASP A 41 -7.27 1.09 -15.60
N LYS A 42 -6.16 0.37 -15.76
CA LYS A 42 -5.98 -0.99 -15.21
C LYS A 42 -5.68 -0.97 -13.71
N TYR A 43 -4.99 0.07 -13.23
CA TYR A 43 -4.58 0.19 -11.84
C TYR A 43 -5.07 1.51 -11.27
N PRO A 44 -5.71 1.51 -10.09
CA PRO A 44 -6.15 2.74 -9.45
C PRO A 44 -4.96 3.66 -9.15
N ASP A 45 -5.21 4.96 -9.16
CA ASP A 45 -4.21 5.97 -8.79
C ASP A 45 -3.84 5.84 -7.30
N PHE A 46 -2.55 5.80 -7.01
CA PHE A 46 -2.04 5.54 -5.66
C PHE A 46 -2.37 6.67 -4.70
N GLU A 47 -2.17 7.93 -5.12
CA GLU A 47 -2.30 9.09 -4.24
C GLU A 47 -3.74 9.30 -3.81
N SER A 48 -4.65 9.38 -4.78
CA SER A 48 -6.07 9.61 -4.55
C SER A 48 -6.77 8.43 -3.86
N THR A 49 -6.34 7.18 -4.14
CA THR A 49 -6.99 6.00 -3.54
C THR A 49 -6.55 5.76 -2.10
N THR A 50 -5.29 6.03 -1.78
CA THR A 50 -4.70 5.68 -0.47
C THR A 50 -4.50 6.87 0.45
N GLY A 51 -4.71 8.09 -0.05
CA GLY A 51 -4.40 9.33 0.64
C GLY A 51 -2.90 9.50 0.88
N TYR A 52 -2.05 8.90 0.04
CA TYR A 52 -0.61 9.05 0.15
C TYR A 52 -0.21 10.54 0.20
N GLY A 53 0.77 10.87 1.04
CA GLY A 53 1.15 12.27 1.29
C GLY A 53 0.28 13.00 2.33
N THR A 54 -0.87 12.45 2.73
CA THR A 54 -1.66 12.98 3.86
C THR A 54 -1.21 12.38 5.19
N ILE A 55 -1.55 13.04 6.30
CA ILE A 55 -1.23 12.55 7.66
C ILE A 55 -1.83 11.16 7.91
N THR A 56 -3.03 10.88 7.39
CA THR A 56 -3.79 9.67 7.71
C THR A 56 -3.68 8.57 6.66
N GLY A 57 -3.10 8.85 5.49
CA GLY A 57 -3.01 7.89 4.40
C GLY A 57 -1.88 6.88 4.53
N VAL A 58 -1.68 6.09 3.49
CA VAL A 58 -0.58 5.13 3.40
C VAL A 58 0.76 5.87 3.52
N GLY A 59 1.65 5.38 4.39
CA GLY A 59 2.91 6.04 4.74
C GLY A 59 2.78 7.23 5.71
N GLY A 60 1.57 7.56 6.17
CA GLY A 60 1.29 8.60 7.15
C GLY A 60 1.64 8.21 8.60
N ILE A 61 1.14 8.99 9.57
CA ILE A 61 1.45 8.77 10.99
C ILE A 61 0.95 7.41 11.47
N ASN A 62 1.78 6.72 12.25
CA ASN A 62 1.52 5.37 12.77
C ASN A 62 1.21 4.32 11.67
N CYS A 63 1.59 4.59 10.43
CA CYS A 63 1.51 3.64 9.33
C CYS A 63 2.86 2.96 9.12
N ARG A 64 2.88 1.62 9.01
CA ARG A 64 4.11 0.85 8.76
C ARG A 64 4.18 0.30 7.33
N HIS A 65 3.23 0.69 6.48
CA HIS A 65 3.22 0.31 5.08
C HIS A 65 4.38 0.97 4.34
N TYR A 66 4.94 0.22 3.41
CA TYR A 66 5.87 0.72 2.41
C TYR A 66 5.42 0.24 1.02
N THR A 67 5.92 0.91 -0.01
CA THR A 67 5.63 0.56 -1.40
C THR A 67 6.75 -0.28 -1.98
N ILE A 68 6.38 -1.26 -2.80
CA ILE A 68 7.29 -2.17 -3.48
C ILE A 68 7.12 -1.94 -4.97
N PRO A 69 8.20 -1.74 -5.74
CA PRO A 69 8.11 -1.62 -7.20
C PRO A 69 7.41 -2.85 -7.80
N TYR A 70 6.48 -2.59 -8.72
CA TYR A 70 5.72 -3.61 -9.41
C TYR A 70 5.87 -3.46 -10.92
N VAL A 71 6.03 -4.57 -11.63
CA VAL A 71 6.06 -4.60 -13.10
C VAL A 71 4.89 -5.45 -13.59
N ASP A 72 4.01 -4.86 -14.41
CA ASP A 72 2.85 -5.57 -14.96
C ASP A 72 3.28 -6.81 -15.77
N GLY A 73 2.60 -7.92 -15.54
CA GLY A 73 2.93 -9.23 -16.10
C GLY A 73 4.12 -9.96 -15.47
N ILE A 74 4.95 -9.29 -14.66
CA ILE A 74 6.11 -9.91 -13.97
C ILE A 74 5.87 -10.05 -12.46
N GLY A 75 5.25 -9.04 -11.84
CA GLY A 75 4.98 -9.00 -10.40
C GLY A 75 5.86 -8.02 -9.64
N ALA A 76 5.84 -8.13 -8.30
CA ALA A 76 6.70 -7.37 -7.40
C ALA A 76 7.94 -8.18 -7.04
N MET A 77 8.97 -7.53 -6.50
CA MET A 77 10.04 -8.25 -5.82
C MET A 77 9.46 -9.11 -4.68
N PRO A 78 9.96 -10.34 -4.48
CA PRO A 78 9.47 -11.20 -3.41
C PRO A 78 9.78 -10.57 -2.06
N VAL A 79 8.72 -10.34 -1.29
CA VAL A 79 8.77 -9.87 0.09
C VAL A 79 7.97 -10.85 0.94
N THR A 80 8.31 -10.97 2.22
CA THR A 80 7.50 -11.77 3.15
C THR A 80 6.11 -11.15 3.24
N GLN A 81 5.10 -11.86 2.74
CA GLN A 81 3.70 -11.47 2.86
C GLN A 81 3.14 -12.08 4.14
N GLN A 82 2.36 -11.31 4.90
CA GLN A 82 1.62 -11.80 6.06
C GLN A 82 0.13 -11.83 5.74
N SER A 83 -0.60 -12.79 6.31
CA SER A 83 -2.00 -13.06 5.94
C SER A 83 -2.98 -12.03 6.53
N ASP A 84 -4.04 -11.75 5.78
CA ASP A 84 -5.10 -10.83 6.20
C ASP A 84 -5.97 -11.41 7.33
N GLU A 85 -6.09 -12.74 7.44
CA GLU A 85 -6.80 -13.41 8.54
C GLU A 85 -6.25 -13.03 9.92
N GLU A 86 -4.92 -12.91 10.05
CA GLU A 86 -4.30 -12.56 11.32
C GLU A 86 -4.60 -11.10 11.70
N ASN A 87 -4.69 -10.21 10.70
CA ASN A 87 -5.17 -8.84 10.90
C ASN A 87 -6.62 -8.77 11.38
N ALA A 88 -7.50 -9.62 10.83
CA ALA A 88 -8.89 -9.70 11.27
C ALA A 88 -8.99 -10.13 12.75
N SER A 89 -8.15 -11.09 13.17
CA SER A 89 -8.14 -11.57 14.56
C SER A 89 -7.71 -10.52 15.59
N ILE A 90 -6.73 -9.66 15.24
CA ILE A 90 -6.26 -8.57 16.10
C ILE A 90 -7.35 -7.49 16.29
N ARG A 91 -8.22 -7.26 15.30
CA ARG A 91 -9.32 -6.28 15.43
C ARG A 91 -10.37 -6.69 16.44
N THR A 92 -10.68 -7.98 16.49
CA THR A 92 -11.69 -8.52 17.40
C THR A 92 -11.27 -8.35 18.87
N VAL A 93 -9.99 -8.55 19.18
CA VAL A 93 -9.45 -8.36 20.55
C VAL A 93 -9.33 -6.90 20.96
N ALA A 94 -9.14 -5.96 20.03
CA ALA A 94 -9.04 -4.53 20.34
C ALA A 94 -10.39 -3.84 20.56
N THR A 95 -11.51 -4.49 20.21
CA THR A 95 -12.87 -3.93 20.33
C THR A 95 -13.60 -4.47 21.58
N THR A 96 -13.00 -5.41 22.33
CA THR A 96 -13.58 -6.07 23.51
C THR A 96 -13.11 -5.49 24.85
N ALA A 97 -12.51 -4.29 24.88
CA ALA A 97 -12.06 -3.62 26.09
C ALA A 97 -12.75 -2.27 26.30
#